data_AF-A0A0L9UNM0-F1
#
_entry.id   AF-A0A0L9UNM0-F1
#
_cell.length_a   1.000
_cell.length_b   1.000
_cell.length_c   1.000
_cell.angle_alpha   90.00
_cell.angle_beta   90.00
_cell.angle_gamma   90.00
#
_symmetry.space_group_name_H-M   'P 1'
#
loop_
_entity.id
_entity.type
_entity.pdbx_description
1 polymer ?
#
loop_
_entity_poly.entity_id
_entity_poly.type
_entity_poly.pdbx_seq_one_letter_code
_entity_poly.pdbx_strand_id
1 'polypeptide(L)'
;TCAICLNSVKPGQGHAIFTAECSHSFHFQCITSNVKHGNRICPVCRAKWKEVPFQSRSSKVSHEINRVNSSQNDSWTTLTGRFPSPQADTGPQHAYSNDVTEPDIFDDDDEVLVQEASVTDDFNEADYNAIDPMEIRTYPEFSAVAKTDSHDHFAVLINLKAPPRSGRPENNTESSSPSSSYLSLLNSRAPIDLVTVLDVSGSMSGTKIALLKRAMGFVIENLSSSDRLSVIAFSSTAWRVFPLRRMTDAGKLEALQAVNSLVAGGATSIEEGLMKGAKVFADSRWKNPVGSIILLSDGQDSFINSSRLNLGADYGSLVPDSLHRSSFMAQHIPVHAFGFGVDHDATAMHTISEISGGTFSFIEDEDVIQDAFAQCIGGLLSVVVQELQVEVQCVHPRLQLGAVKAGSYQFRLSDSAKMATIKVGELYAEEERDFLVTVNVPVEKSSDEMPLVVVRGVYRDPITKAMKGMGVKNEVKIERPDVARDVVESMEVDRQKNRLRAAKSMAEARVSAECGDLTAAVAVLQRCQQVMSGTISAKAGDELCIALSAELKEMQGRMANRRVYEYSGRAYVLSGLSAHSGQRATARGDSTDNSSSLNAYRTPSMVDMVSRSQNLRPEPVNLLKPARSSSSRHQGRK
;
A
#
# COMPACT_ATOMS: atom_id res chain seq x y z
N THR A 1 45.24 -11.17 -14.16
CA THR A 1 44.20 -12.24 -14.27
C THR A 1 42.98 -11.63 -14.93
N CYS A 2 42.19 -12.42 -15.66
CA CYS A 2 40.99 -11.91 -16.33
C CYS A 2 39.90 -11.74 -15.28
N ALA A 3 39.37 -10.53 -15.09
CA ALA A 3 38.35 -10.29 -14.06
C ALA A 3 36.98 -10.92 -14.34
N ILE A 4 36.79 -11.54 -15.51
CA ILE A 4 35.52 -12.17 -15.92
C ILE A 4 35.55 -13.69 -15.64
N CYS A 5 36.63 -14.37 -16.02
CA CYS A 5 36.76 -15.83 -15.83
C CYS A 5 37.77 -16.22 -14.74
N LEU A 6 38.40 -15.23 -14.10
CA LEU A 6 39.40 -15.36 -13.02
C LEU A 6 40.71 -16.10 -13.42
N ASN A 7 40.84 -16.55 -14.67
CA ASN A 7 42.04 -17.23 -15.17
C ASN A 7 43.21 -16.28 -15.50
N SER A 8 44.43 -16.81 -15.59
CA SER A 8 45.61 -16.00 -15.95
C SER A 8 45.55 -15.49 -17.40
N VAL A 9 45.93 -14.23 -17.61
CA VAL A 9 46.00 -13.62 -18.94
C VAL A 9 47.46 -13.67 -19.37
N LYS A 10 47.85 -14.76 -20.05
CA LYS A 10 49.22 -14.97 -20.55
C LYS A 10 49.22 -15.05 -22.09
N PRO A 11 50.13 -14.36 -22.78
CA PRO A 11 50.31 -14.52 -24.23
C PRO A 11 50.75 -15.96 -24.55
N GLY A 12 50.14 -16.60 -25.56
CA GLY A 12 50.59 -17.90 -26.08
C GLY A 12 49.71 -19.13 -25.79
N GLN A 13 48.61 -18.99 -25.03
CA GLN A 13 47.67 -20.10 -24.75
C GLN A 13 46.48 -20.20 -25.72
N GLY A 14 46.63 -19.75 -26.98
CA GLY A 14 45.57 -19.85 -28.00
C GLY A 14 44.33 -18.95 -27.78
N HIS A 15 44.34 -18.09 -26.76
CA HIS A 15 43.27 -17.14 -26.48
C HIS A 15 43.75 -15.73 -26.83
N ALA A 16 43.03 -15.04 -27.73
CA ALA A 16 43.30 -13.64 -28.03
C ALA A 16 43.10 -12.77 -26.77
N ILE A 17 44.01 -11.83 -26.53
CA ILE A 17 43.98 -10.91 -25.39
C ILE A 17 43.49 -9.55 -25.89
N PHE A 18 42.53 -8.98 -25.17
CA PHE A 18 42.05 -7.63 -25.38
C PHE A 18 42.54 -6.74 -24.24
N THR A 19 43.25 -5.67 -24.57
CA THR A 19 43.65 -4.64 -23.62
C THR A 19 42.78 -3.42 -23.85
N ALA A 20 41.97 -3.05 -22.86
CA ALA A 20 41.09 -1.89 -22.93
C ALA A 20 41.89 -0.56 -22.83
N GLU A 21 41.27 0.56 -23.22
CA GLU A 21 41.84 1.93 -23.11
C GLU A 21 42.28 2.28 -21.66
N CYS A 22 41.61 1.68 -20.67
CA CYS A 22 41.95 1.81 -19.25
C CYS A 22 43.07 0.88 -18.78
N SER A 23 43.85 0.30 -19.71
CA SER A 23 44.98 -0.61 -19.50
C SER A 23 44.65 -1.96 -18.82
N HIS A 24 43.37 -2.28 -18.60
CA HIS A 24 42.95 -3.59 -18.11
C HIS A 24 42.91 -4.62 -19.24
N SER A 25 43.45 -5.81 -18.98
CA SER A 25 43.55 -6.90 -19.98
C SER A 25 42.56 -8.03 -19.68
N PHE A 26 41.90 -8.53 -20.72
CA PHE A 26 40.90 -9.60 -20.67
C PHE A 26 41.15 -10.62 -21.78
N HIS A 27 40.61 -11.84 -21.65
CA HIS A 27 40.46 -12.70 -22.82
C HIS A 27 39.41 -12.10 -23.76
N PHE A 28 39.70 -12.06 -25.05
CA PHE A 28 38.86 -11.46 -26.09
C PHE A 28 37.45 -12.06 -26.10
N GLN A 29 37.32 -13.36 -25.87
CA GLN A 29 36.01 -14.04 -25.82
C GLN A 29 35.19 -13.65 -24.58
N CYS A 30 35.84 -13.54 -23.41
CA CYS A 30 35.18 -13.11 -22.18
C CYS A 30 34.60 -11.72 -22.33
N ILE A 31 35.35 -10.82 -22.95
CA ILE A 31 34.90 -9.44 -23.10
C ILE A 31 33.89 -9.25 -24.23
N THR A 32 34.03 -10.01 -25.32
CA THR A 32 33.01 -10.07 -26.38
C THR A 32 31.66 -10.51 -25.82
N SER A 33 31.64 -11.52 -24.95
CA SER A 33 30.42 -11.95 -24.28
C SER A 33 29.85 -10.84 -23.40
N ASN A 34 30.68 -10.17 -22.60
CA ASN A 34 30.23 -9.09 -21.71
C ASN A 34 29.61 -7.91 -22.48
N VAL A 35 30.21 -7.52 -23.60
CA VAL A 35 29.68 -6.45 -24.48
C VAL A 35 28.37 -6.87 -25.17
N LYS A 36 28.23 -8.14 -25.57
CA LYS A 36 26.97 -8.67 -26.15
C LYS A 36 25.78 -8.60 -25.19
N HIS A 37 26.02 -8.61 -23.87
CA HIS A 37 24.99 -8.44 -22.85
C HIS A 37 24.73 -6.95 -22.49
N GLY A 38 25.22 -6.01 -23.29
CA GLY A 38 24.93 -4.58 -23.15
C GLY A 38 25.91 -3.79 -22.28
N ASN A 39 26.93 -4.44 -21.69
CA ASN A 39 27.89 -3.77 -20.81
C ASN A 39 28.98 -3.06 -21.60
N ARG A 40 28.93 -1.71 -21.65
CA ARG A 40 29.92 -0.84 -22.32
C ARG A 40 30.90 -0.17 -21.35
N ILE A 41 31.10 -0.76 -20.18
CA ILE A 41 31.99 -0.26 -19.13
C ILE A 41 33.03 -1.32 -18.76
N CYS A 42 34.23 -0.88 -18.39
CA CYS A 42 35.27 -1.78 -17.91
C CYS A 42 34.81 -2.53 -16.64
N PRO A 43 34.87 -3.87 -16.59
CA PRO A 43 34.51 -4.65 -15.39
C PRO A 43 35.36 -4.35 -14.16
N VAL A 44 36.56 -3.80 -14.34
CA VAL A 44 37.50 -3.55 -13.24
C VAL A 44 37.39 -2.13 -12.71
N CYS A 45 37.40 -1.12 -13.58
CA CYS A 45 37.43 0.30 -13.16
C CYS A 45 36.21 1.11 -13.59
N ARG A 46 35.22 0.49 -14.24
CA ARG A 46 33.98 1.12 -14.72
C ARG A 46 34.14 2.27 -15.72
N ALA A 47 35.34 2.50 -16.27
CA ALA A 47 35.55 3.45 -17.36
C ALA A 47 34.68 3.10 -18.57
N LYS A 48 33.95 4.09 -19.13
CA LYS A 48 33.11 3.94 -20.33
C LYS A 48 33.98 3.75 -21.57
N TRP A 49 33.65 2.77 -22.40
CA TRP A 49 34.41 2.47 -23.61
C TRP A 49 33.88 3.28 -24.80
N LYS A 50 34.80 4.00 -25.48
CA LYS A 50 34.47 4.76 -26.68
C LYS A 50 34.42 3.86 -27.91
N GLU A 51 35.34 2.90 -28.00
CA GLU A 51 35.34 1.86 -29.02
C GLU A 51 35.02 0.49 -28.41
N VAL A 52 33.89 -0.09 -28.80
CA VAL A 52 33.53 -1.48 -28.49
C VAL A 52 34.03 -2.37 -29.63
N PRO A 53 34.68 -3.51 -29.35
CA PRO A 53 35.13 -4.40 -30.42
C PRO A 53 33.88 -5.00 -31.09
N PHE A 54 33.51 -4.56 -32.31
CA PHE A 54 33.05 -5.35 -33.48
C PHE A 54 32.50 -4.44 -34.58
N GLN A 55 33.20 -4.38 -35.72
CA GLN A 55 32.61 -4.40 -37.07
C GLN A 55 33.70 -4.63 -38.14
N SER A 56 33.72 -5.80 -38.77
CA SER A 56 34.12 -5.92 -40.17
C SER A 56 33.13 -6.85 -40.89
N ARG A 57 32.54 -6.34 -41.96
CA ARG A 57 31.71 -7.07 -42.93
C ARG A 57 32.62 -7.76 -43.95
N SER A 58 32.32 -9.00 -44.31
CA SER A 58 32.60 -9.62 -45.64
C SER A 58 32.09 -11.07 -45.62
N SER A 59 30.99 -11.43 -46.28
CA SER A 59 30.84 -11.83 -47.70
C SER A 59 30.99 -13.35 -47.92
N LYS A 60 30.00 -13.92 -48.62
CA LYS A 60 29.87 -15.32 -49.05
C LYS A 60 31.04 -15.78 -49.93
N VAL A 61 31.60 -16.98 -49.72
CA VAL A 61 32.02 -17.96 -50.77
C VAL A 61 31.94 -19.39 -50.19
N SER A 62 31.58 -20.32 -51.07
CA SER A 62 31.16 -21.71 -50.95
C SER A 62 32.28 -22.79 -50.99
N HIS A 63 31.84 -24.06 -50.84
CA HIS A 63 32.50 -25.39 -50.98
C HIS A 63 32.92 -26.05 -49.66
N GLU A 64 32.76 -27.36 -49.41
CA GLU A 64 31.95 -28.49 -49.90
C GLU A 64 32.50 -29.72 -49.12
N ILE A 65 31.69 -30.79 -48.92
CA ILE A 65 32.13 -32.20 -48.76
C ILE A 65 32.82 -32.53 -47.40
N ASN A 66 32.51 -33.57 -46.59
CA ASN A 66 31.71 -34.79 -46.72
C ASN A 66 31.29 -35.33 -45.33
N ARG A 67 30.17 -36.06 -45.31
CA ARG A 67 29.76 -37.05 -44.31
C ARG A 67 30.80 -38.18 -44.17
N VAL A 68 30.96 -38.75 -42.97
CA VAL A 68 30.87 -40.22 -42.72
C VAL A 68 30.44 -40.50 -41.26
N ASN A 69 29.50 -41.43 -41.14
CA ASN A 69 28.95 -42.12 -39.96
C ASN A 69 30.00 -42.71 -39.00
N SER A 70 29.66 -42.88 -37.72
CA SER A 70 29.14 -44.17 -37.22
C SER A 70 28.95 -44.19 -35.71
N SER A 71 27.76 -44.63 -35.33
CA SER A 71 27.36 -45.24 -34.07
C SER A 71 28.27 -46.41 -33.65
N GLN A 72 28.46 -46.61 -32.34
CA GLN A 72 28.24 -47.90 -31.68
C GLN A 72 28.23 -47.80 -30.14
N ASN A 73 27.35 -48.62 -29.57
CA ASN A 73 27.14 -48.96 -28.16
C ASN A 73 28.39 -49.60 -27.50
N ASP A 74 28.45 -49.56 -26.17
CA ASP A 74 28.52 -50.73 -25.25
C ASP A 74 28.72 -50.20 -23.80
N SER A 75 27.77 -50.35 -22.88
CA SER A 75 27.37 -51.50 -22.06
C SER A 75 28.37 -51.89 -20.94
N TRP A 76 27.95 -51.54 -19.70
CA TRP A 76 28.19 -52.15 -18.38
C TRP A 76 29.42 -53.03 -18.10
N THR A 77 30.21 -52.62 -17.10
CA THR A 77 30.80 -53.56 -16.12
C THR A 77 30.84 -52.97 -14.72
N THR A 78 30.22 -53.72 -13.81
CA THR A 78 30.17 -53.57 -12.35
C THR A 78 31.53 -53.86 -11.73
N LEU A 79 32.04 -52.97 -10.88
CA LEU A 79 33.01 -53.33 -9.84
C LEU A 79 32.59 -52.71 -8.51
N THR A 80 32.29 -53.62 -7.59
CA THR A 80 31.99 -53.43 -6.18
C THR A 80 33.16 -52.75 -5.45
N GLY A 81 32.90 -51.60 -4.83
CA GLY A 81 33.81 -50.92 -3.90
C GLY A 81 33.00 -50.40 -2.71
N ARG A 82 33.38 -50.86 -1.51
CA ARG A 82 32.72 -50.67 -0.21
C ARG A 82 32.37 -49.21 0.10
N PHE A 83 31.15 -49.00 0.60
CA PHE A 83 30.72 -47.78 1.29
C PHE A 83 31.46 -47.59 2.62
N PRO A 84 31.96 -46.37 2.91
CA PRO A 84 31.92 -45.78 4.23
C PRO A 84 30.74 -44.82 4.33
N SER A 85 30.05 -44.87 5.46
CA SER A 85 29.00 -43.96 5.93
C SER A 85 29.30 -42.47 5.66
N PRO A 86 28.31 -41.61 5.37
CA PRO A 86 28.53 -40.17 5.35
C PRO A 86 28.73 -39.69 6.79
N GLN A 87 29.96 -39.30 7.11
CA GLN A 87 30.22 -38.42 8.24
C GLN A 87 29.55 -37.07 7.97
N ALA A 88 29.01 -36.48 9.03
CA ALA A 88 28.45 -35.14 9.03
C ALA A 88 29.49 -34.13 8.56
N ASP A 89 29.40 -33.70 7.31
CA ASP A 89 30.11 -32.54 6.81
C ASP A 89 29.39 -31.29 7.31
N THR A 90 29.91 -30.75 8.41
CA THR A 90 29.74 -29.35 8.80
C THR A 90 30.36 -28.48 7.71
N GLY A 91 29.55 -28.11 6.72
CA GLY A 91 29.90 -27.07 5.76
C GLY A 91 30.05 -25.71 6.45
N PRO A 92 30.91 -24.80 5.94
CA PRO A 92 31.23 -23.56 6.64
C PRO A 92 29.98 -22.69 6.77
N GLN A 93 29.60 -22.39 8.01
CA GLN A 93 28.72 -21.27 8.31
C GLN A 93 29.35 -20.02 7.69
N HIS A 94 28.73 -19.47 6.63
CA HIS A 94 29.03 -18.12 6.19
C HIS A 94 28.56 -17.16 7.26
N ALA A 95 29.43 -16.91 8.23
CA ALA A 95 29.31 -15.82 9.17
C ALA A 95 29.32 -14.51 8.38
N TYR A 96 28.20 -13.82 8.38
CA TYR A 96 28.19 -12.38 8.12
C TYR A 96 28.88 -11.72 9.32
N SER A 97 30.18 -11.48 9.20
CA SER A 97 30.90 -10.58 10.10
C SER A 97 30.55 -9.14 9.71
N ASN A 98 29.39 -8.66 10.16
CA ASN A 98 29.26 -7.27 10.60
C ASN A 98 29.36 -7.33 12.12
N ASP A 99 30.57 -7.07 12.64
CA ASP A 99 30.90 -7.04 14.06
C ASP A 99 30.38 -5.73 14.70
N VAL A 100 29.08 -5.49 14.53
CA VAL A 100 28.31 -4.52 15.30
C VAL A 100 27.20 -5.33 15.93
N THR A 101 27.42 -5.79 17.16
CA THR A 101 26.35 -6.32 18.00
C THR A 101 25.21 -5.30 18.02
N GLU A 102 24.04 -5.72 17.53
CA GLU A 102 22.82 -4.93 17.59
C GLU A 102 22.55 -4.57 19.06
N PRO A 103 22.31 -3.29 19.39
CA PRO A 103 22.15 -2.88 20.78
C PRO A 103 20.88 -3.46 21.39
N ASP A 104 20.92 -3.76 22.69
CA ASP A 104 19.76 -4.29 23.42
C ASP A 104 18.61 -3.28 23.54
N ILE A 105 18.91 -1.98 23.42
CA ILE A 105 17.94 -0.87 23.46
C ILE A 105 18.15 -0.02 22.20
N PHE A 106 17.06 0.39 21.54
CA PHE A 106 17.11 1.18 20.31
C PHE A 106 16.96 2.68 20.56
N ASP A 107 17.79 3.23 21.46
CA ASP A 107 17.84 4.65 21.83
C ASP A 107 18.93 5.43 21.08
N ASP A 108 19.51 4.85 20.04
CA ASP A 108 20.50 5.45 19.14
C ASP A 108 19.85 6.28 18.01
N ASP A 109 18.62 6.74 18.22
CA ASP A 109 17.83 7.50 17.26
C ASP A 109 18.29 8.97 17.15
N ASP A 110 18.19 9.50 15.93
CA ASP A 110 18.47 10.92 15.65
C ASP A 110 17.41 11.82 16.31
N GLU A 111 17.84 12.95 16.85
CA GLU A 111 16.92 13.97 17.38
C GLU A 111 15.96 14.47 16.30
N VAL A 112 14.70 14.67 16.68
CA VAL A 112 13.71 15.30 15.80
C VAL A 112 14.08 16.76 15.58
N LEU A 113 13.84 17.28 14.37
CA LEU A 113 13.93 18.73 14.17
C LEU A 113 12.86 19.42 15.02
N VAL A 114 13.30 20.06 16.11
CA VAL A 114 12.46 20.96 16.87
C VAL A 114 12.17 22.16 15.97
N GLN A 115 11.01 22.19 15.33
CA GLN A 115 10.43 23.45 14.91
C GLN A 115 10.01 24.17 16.18
N GLU A 116 10.90 25.01 16.72
CA GLU A 116 10.54 25.99 17.74
C GLU A 116 9.51 26.94 17.13
N ALA A 117 8.24 26.56 17.17
CA ALA A 117 7.17 27.53 17.17
C ALA A 117 7.15 28.13 18.57
N SER A 118 8.12 29.02 18.86
CA SER A 118 8.00 29.97 19.97
C SER A 118 6.90 30.97 19.59
N VAL A 119 5.65 30.55 19.70
CA VAL A 119 4.51 31.46 19.70
C VAL A 119 4.49 32.05 21.10
N THR A 120 5.09 33.23 21.26
CA THR A 120 4.82 34.08 22.42
C THR A 120 3.32 34.30 22.50
N ASP A 121 2.76 34.07 23.68
CA ASP A 121 1.34 34.00 24.05
C ASP A 121 0.59 35.36 23.97
N ASP A 122 0.92 36.19 22.97
CA ASP A 122 0.45 37.58 22.83
C ASP A 122 -0.18 37.84 21.44
N PHE A 123 -1.00 36.89 20.95
CA PHE A 123 -1.72 37.04 19.69
C PHE A 123 -3.21 36.70 19.86
N ASN A 124 -4.07 37.68 19.53
CA ASN A 124 -5.53 37.66 19.67
C ASN A 124 -6.17 36.36 19.15
N GLU A 125 -7.15 35.83 19.89
CA GLU A 125 -8.05 34.71 19.56
C GLU A 125 -8.78 34.82 18.19
N ALA A 126 -8.67 35.94 17.49
CA ALA A 126 -9.40 36.20 16.25
C ALA A 126 -8.69 35.72 14.97
N ASP A 127 -7.36 35.47 14.97
CA ASP A 127 -6.59 35.18 13.75
C ASP A 127 -6.41 33.68 13.42
N TYR A 128 -6.87 32.76 14.27
CA TYR A 128 -6.87 31.31 13.97
C TYR A 128 -8.03 30.84 13.09
N ASN A 129 -8.91 31.76 12.65
CA ASN A 129 -10.05 31.44 11.79
C ASN A 129 -9.71 31.30 10.29
N ALA A 130 -8.43 31.34 9.90
CA ALA A 130 -8.01 31.38 8.50
C ALA A 130 -7.27 30.12 7.99
N ILE A 131 -7.43 28.97 8.65
CA ILE A 131 -7.01 27.66 8.09
C ILE A 131 -8.29 26.87 7.85
N ASP A 132 -8.53 26.46 6.60
CA ASP A 132 -9.76 25.76 6.21
C ASP A 132 -10.02 24.61 7.19
N PRO A 133 -11.09 24.71 7.99
CA PRO A 133 -11.43 23.65 8.91
C PRO A 133 -11.81 22.42 8.09
N MET A 134 -11.42 21.24 8.57
CA MET A 134 -11.88 19.97 8.04
C MET A 134 -13.41 20.04 7.80
N GLU A 135 -13.84 19.61 6.61
CA GLU A 135 -15.21 19.79 6.14
C GLU A 135 -16.09 18.60 6.59
N ILE A 136 -17.31 18.89 7.06
CA ILE A 136 -18.35 17.89 7.31
C ILE A 136 -19.50 18.21 6.38
N ARG A 137 -19.91 17.22 5.58
CA ARG A 137 -21.17 17.26 4.84
C ARG A 137 -22.09 16.18 5.37
N THR A 138 -23.37 16.48 5.48
CA THR A 138 -24.35 15.54 5.99
C THR A 138 -25.56 15.46 5.09
N TYR A 139 -26.00 14.24 4.78
CA TYR A 139 -27.10 14.00 3.85
C TYR A 139 -28.15 13.09 4.49
N PRO A 140 -29.41 13.53 4.62
CA PRO A 140 -30.50 12.63 5.00
C PRO A 140 -30.86 11.71 3.82
N GLU A 141 -31.35 10.51 4.11
CA GLU A 141 -31.79 9.54 3.09
C GLU A 141 -32.86 10.13 2.16
N PHE A 142 -33.82 10.82 2.76
CA PHE A 142 -34.88 11.54 2.06
C PHE A 142 -34.95 12.98 2.59
N SER A 143 -35.27 13.93 1.73
CA SER A 143 -35.48 15.33 2.15
C SER A 143 -36.70 15.51 3.06
N ALA A 144 -37.72 14.65 2.91
CA ALA A 144 -38.99 14.77 3.61
C ALA A 144 -39.58 13.40 4.01
N VAL A 145 -40.28 13.36 5.14
CA VAL A 145 -41.08 12.21 5.60
C VAL A 145 -42.43 12.71 6.12
N ALA A 146 -43.55 12.18 5.64
CA ALA A 146 -44.87 12.67 6.03
C ALA A 146 -45.11 12.60 7.55
N LYS A 147 -45.84 13.57 8.11
CA LYS A 147 -46.15 13.64 9.56
C LYS A 147 -46.87 12.40 10.10
N THR A 148 -47.65 11.74 9.26
CA THR A 148 -48.42 10.53 9.58
C THR A 148 -47.60 9.26 9.59
N ASP A 149 -46.38 9.32 9.05
CA ASP A 149 -45.60 8.14 8.76
C ASP A 149 -44.40 8.08 9.71
N SER A 150 -44.09 6.86 10.15
CA SER A 150 -42.82 6.53 10.79
C SER A 150 -41.86 5.94 9.76
N HIS A 151 -40.57 6.22 9.92
CA HIS A 151 -39.53 5.62 9.10
C HIS A 151 -38.47 4.99 10.00
N ASP A 152 -38.46 3.67 10.04
CA ASP A 152 -37.44 2.91 10.76
C ASP A 152 -36.13 2.90 9.96
N HIS A 153 -35.00 2.88 10.66
CA HIS A 153 -33.67 2.80 10.05
C HIS A 153 -33.36 3.90 9.01
N PHE A 154 -33.97 5.08 9.15
CA PHE A 154 -33.72 6.23 8.29
C PHE A 154 -32.24 6.61 8.33
N ALA A 155 -31.56 6.56 7.18
CA ALA A 155 -30.12 6.77 7.11
C ALA A 155 -29.76 8.26 7.06
N VAL A 156 -28.70 8.62 7.77
CA VAL A 156 -28.02 9.90 7.67
C VAL A 156 -26.57 9.62 7.34
N LEU A 157 -26.11 10.13 6.19
CA LEU A 157 -24.72 10.10 5.78
C LEU A 157 -23.96 11.24 6.42
N ILE A 158 -22.78 10.92 6.92
CA ILE A 158 -21.78 11.85 7.42
C ILE A 158 -20.54 11.67 6.54
N ASN A 159 -20.28 12.63 5.68
CA ASN A 159 -19.08 12.72 4.86
C ASN A 159 -18.11 13.68 5.54
N LEU A 160 -16.89 13.23 5.74
CA LEU A 160 -15.79 14.00 6.31
C LEU A 160 -14.76 14.18 5.22
N LYS A 161 -14.23 15.39 5.06
CA LYS A 161 -13.15 15.68 4.12
C LYS A 161 -12.02 16.41 4.82
N ALA A 162 -10.83 15.82 4.78
CA ALA A 162 -9.64 16.45 5.31
C ALA A 162 -9.26 17.68 4.47
N PRO A 163 -8.72 18.75 5.10
CA PRO A 163 -8.29 19.93 4.36
C PRO A 163 -7.15 19.58 3.40
N PRO A 164 -6.95 20.40 2.34
CA PRO A 164 -5.77 20.28 1.50
C PRO A 164 -4.51 20.58 2.32
N ARG A 165 -3.35 20.19 1.78
CA ARG A 165 -2.06 20.60 2.36
C ARG A 165 -1.98 22.12 2.27
N SER A 166 -1.68 22.78 3.39
CA SER A 166 -1.36 24.20 3.38
C SER A 166 -0.23 24.45 2.38
N GLY A 167 -0.49 25.28 1.37
CA GLY A 167 0.51 25.62 0.34
C GLY A 167 0.08 25.63 -1.12
N ARG A 168 -1.21 25.47 -1.45
CA ARG A 168 -1.70 25.77 -2.80
C ARG A 168 -2.41 27.12 -2.80
N PRO A 169 -1.74 28.25 -3.13
CA PRO A 169 -2.47 29.44 -3.49
C PRO A 169 -3.23 29.12 -4.78
N GLU A 170 -4.55 29.10 -4.71
CA GLU A 170 -5.33 29.27 -5.92
C GLU A 170 -4.94 30.63 -6.52
N ASN A 171 -4.45 30.60 -7.75
CA ASN A 171 -4.12 31.79 -8.52
C ASN A 171 -5.34 32.71 -8.57
N ASN A 172 -5.47 33.67 -7.66
CA ASN A 172 -6.30 34.87 -7.78
C ASN A 172 -6.08 35.78 -6.57
N THR A 173 -5.02 36.59 -6.60
CA THR A 173 -5.01 38.05 -6.37
C THR A 173 -3.60 38.50 -6.00
N GLU A 174 -3.01 39.33 -6.86
CA GLU A 174 -1.80 40.07 -6.57
C GLU A 174 -2.11 41.08 -5.44
N SER A 175 -1.53 40.88 -4.26
CA SER A 175 -0.90 41.94 -3.44
C SER A 175 -0.58 41.45 -2.03
N SER A 176 0.57 41.92 -1.53
CA SER A 176 1.18 41.71 -0.20
C SER A 176 2.04 40.45 -0.05
N SER A 177 3.36 40.67 -0.05
CA SER A 177 4.40 39.67 0.18
C SER A 177 4.57 39.41 1.68
N PRO A 178 4.31 38.20 2.22
CA PRO A 178 4.71 37.84 3.57
C PRO A 178 6.17 37.37 3.59
N SER A 179 6.82 37.53 4.74
CA SER A 179 8.20 37.14 5.03
C SER A 179 8.49 35.67 4.68
N SER A 180 9.56 35.43 3.91
CA SER A 180 9.98 34.13 3.32
C SER A 180 10.09 32.94 4.30
N SER A 181 10.35 33.18 5.60
CA SER A 181 10.44 32.12 6.62
C SER A 181 9.07 31.56 7.05
N TYR A 182 8.02 32.38 7.04
CA TYR A 182 6.67 31.99 7.47
C TYR A 182 5.97 31.12 6.41
N LEU A 183 6.21 31.40 5.12
CA LEU A 183 5.71 30.58 4.01
C LEU A 183 6.35 29.18 3.98
N SER A 184 7.56 29.02 4.51
CA SER A 184 8.25 27.73 4.57
C SER A 184 7.64 26.77 5.61
N LEU A 185 7.13 27.30 6.73
CA LEU A 185 6.36 26.55 7.72
C LEU A 185 4.94 26.22 7.23
N LEU A 186 4.30 27.17 6.53
CA LEU A 186 2.97 26.98 5.95
C LEU A 186 2.96 25.96 4.80
N ASN A 187 4.08 25.77 4.10
CA ASN A 187 4.24 24.77 3.03
C ASN A 187 4.82 23.42 3.52
N SER A 188 5.13 23.29 4.81
CA SER A 188 5.75 22.09 5.35
C SER A 188 4.68 21.10 5.80
N ARG A 189 4.80 19.86 5.34
CA ARG A 189 4.02 18.75 5.92
C ARG A 189 4.58 18.34 7.29
N ALA A 190 3.79 17.60 8.05
CA ALA A 190 4.27 16.91 9.23
C ALA A 190 5.42 15.93 8.87
N PRO A 191 6.52 15.92 9.64
CA PRO A 191 7.57 14.92 9.49
C PRO A 191 7.07 13.56 9.98
N ILE A 192 7.62 12.48 9.40
CA ILE A 192 7.21 11.11 9.73
C ILE A 192 8.37 10.29 10.30
N ASP A 193 8.03 9.33 11.15
CA ASP A 193 8.88 8.18 11.50
C ASP A 193 8.38 6.95 10.76
N LEU A 194 9.16 6.47 9.80
CA LEU A 194 8.85 5.30 9.00
C LEU A 194 9.75 4.14 9.42
N VAL A 195 9.14 3.02 9.81
CA VAL A 195 9.85 1.76 10.03
C VAL A 195 9.46 0.79 8.92
N THR A 196 10.45 0.26 8.21
CA THR A 196 10.22 -0.74 7.18
C THR A 196 10.64 -2.11 7.69
N VAL A 197 9.76 -3.10 7.56
CA VAL A 197 9.96 -4.49 7.97
C VAL A 197 9.93 -5.32 6.70
N LEU A 198 11.12 -5.74 6.26
CA LEU A 198 11.35 -6.28 4.93
C LEU A 198 11.72 -7.76 5.00
N ASP A 199 10.91 -8.59 4.36
CA ASP A 199 11.20 -10.01 4.20
C ASP A 199 12.43 -10.20 3.30
N VAL A 200 13.41 -10.94 3.79
CA VAL A 200 14.60 -11.37 3.05
C VAL A 200 14.76 -12.89 3.11
N SER A 201 13.67 -13.64 3.26
CA SER A 201 13.65 -15.10 3.19
C SER A 201 14.08 -15.62 1.81
N GLY A 202 14.31 -16.93 1.70
CA GLY A 202 14.75 -17.54 0.45
C GLY A 202 13.79 -17.34 -0.74
N SER A 203 12.48 -17.19 -0.49
CA SER A 203 11.47 -16.91 -1.54
C SER A 203 11.67 -15.55 -2.21
N MET A 204 12.23 -14.58 -1.50
CA MET A 204 12.56 -13.25 -2.01
C MET A 204 13.77 -13.23 -2.97
N SER A 205 14.42 -14.37 -3.22
CA SER A 205 15.58 -14.43 -4.10
C SER A 205 15.27 -14.04 -5.56
N GLY A 206 16.30 -13.66 -6.32
CA GLY A 206 16.16 -13.30 -7.73
C GLY A 206 15.60 -11.89 -7.95
N THR A 207 14.57 -11.78 -8.79
CA THR A 207 13.94 -10.50 -9.18
C THR A 207 13.24 -9.81 -8.01
N LYS A 208 12.63 -10.58 -7.10
CA LYS A 208 11.84 -10.07 -5.99
C LYS A 208 12.62 -9.12 -5.07
N ILE A 209 13.78 -9.55 -4.56
CA ILE A 209 14.64 -8.70 -3.72
C ILE A 209 15.19 -7.49 -4.50
N ALA A 210 15.47 -7.63 -5.81
CA ALA A 210 15.95 -6.53 -6.63
C ALA A 210 14.88 -5.43 -6.77
N LEU A 211 13.62 -5.84 -6.94
CA LEU A 211 12.48 -4.94 -7.01
C LEU A 211 12.17 -4.29 -5.66
N LEU A 212 12.27 -5.04 -4.56
CA LEU A 212 12.17 -4.50 -3.21
C LEU A 212 13.21 -3.41 -2.97
N LYS A 213 14.48 -3.66 -3.32
CA LYS A 213 15.56 -2.66 -3.21
C LYS A 213 15.26 -1.40 -4.03
N ARG A 214 14.75 -1.57 -5.25
CA ARG A 214 14.35 -0.46 -6.11
C ARG A 214 13.18 0.33 -5.54
N ALA A 215 12.14 -0.33 -5.05
CA ALA A 215 10.99 0.30 -4.41
C ALA A 215 11.41 1.07 -3.15
N MET A 216 12.28 0.48 -2.33
CA MET A 216 12.86 1.14 -1.16
C MET A 216 13.74 2.33 -1.53
N GLY A 217 14.50 2.25 -2.64
CA GLY A 217 15.23 3.39 -3.18
C GLY A 217 14.31 4.57 -3.50
N PHE A 218 13.19 4.30 -4.17
CA PHE A 218 12.17 5.33 -4.44
C PHE A 218 11.58 5.93 -3.16
N VAL A 219 11.32 5.11 -2.12
CA VAL A 219 10.87 5.61 -0.81
C VAL A 219 11.91 6.55 -0.20
N ILE A 220 13.16 6.10 -0.08
CA ILE A 220 14.26 6.86 0.53
C ILE A 220 14.47 8.20 -0.18
N GLU A 221 14.40 8.22 -1.51
CA GLU A 221 14.57 9.44 -2.31
C GLU A 221 13.46 10.47 -2.04
N ASN A 222 12.22 10.03 -1.81
CA ASN A 222 11.05 10.90 -1.58
C ASN A 222 10.87 11.33 -0.10
N LEU A 223 11.60 10.72 0.84
CA LEU A 223 11.65 11.23 2.22
C LEU A 223 12.43 12.55 2.28
N SER A 224 12.08 13.43 3.20
CA SER A 224 12.72 14.73 3.45
C SER A 224 13.73 14.62 4.60
N SER A 225 14.59 15.63 4.77
CA SER A 225 15.57 15.68 5.86
C SER A 225 14.97 15.79 7.27
N SER A 226 13.66 16.03 7.37
CA SER A 226 12.89 16.05 8.62
C SER A 226 12.30 14.68 8.97
N ASP A 227 12.19 13.77 7.99
CA ASP A 227 11.67 12.42 8.25
C ASP A 227 12.78 11.52 8.75
N ARG A 228 12.38 10.48 9.49
CA ARG A 228 13.28 9.42 9.95
C ARG A 228 12.86 8.08 9.37
N LEU A 229 13.84 7.26 9.03
CA LEU A 229 13.65 5.91 8.51
C LEU A 229 14.45 4.92 9.35
N SER A 230 13.85 3.78 9.69
CA SER A 230 14.56 2.58 10.13
C SER A 230 14.24 1.40 9.20
N VAL A 231 15.21 0.52 8.99
CA VAL A 231 15.07 -0.67 8.16
C VAL A 231 15.34 -1.90 9.01
N ILE A 232 14.30 -2.71 9.19
CA ILE A 232 14.34 -4.05 9.76
C ILE A 232 14.29 -5.05 8.61
N ALA A 233 15.22 -5.99 8.59
CA ALA A 233 15.15 -7.16 7.73
C ALA A 233 14.80 -8.38 8.57
N PHE A 234 14.04 -9.31 8.00
CA PHE A 234 13.72 -10.55 8.67
C PHE A 234 13.74 -11.75 7.72
N SER A 235 14.12 -12.90 8.27
CA SER A 235 14.01 -14.22 7.66
C SER A 235 13.58 -15.20 8.76
N SER A 236 14.45 -16.15 9.16
CA SER A 236 14.23 -16.99 10.35
C SER A 236 14.30 -16.18 11.66
N THR A 237 15.04 -15.07 11.65
CA THR A 237 15.15 -14.09 12.73
C THR A 237 15.05 -12.68 12.14
N ALA A 238 14.81 -11.67 12.96
CA ALA A 238 14.82 -10.28 12.54
C ALA A 238 16.06 -9.53 13.04
N TRP A 239 16.54 -8.54 12.30
CA TRP A 239 17.63 -7.64 12.70
C TRP A 239 17.46 -6.24 12.11
N ARG A 240 17.90 -5.22 12.84
CA ARG A 240 17.88 -3.83 12.39
C ARG A 240 19.09 -3.56 11.49
N VAL A 241 18.84 -3.38 10.20
CA VAL A 241 19.86 -3.11 9.17
C VAL A 241 20.23 -1.63 9.16
N PHE A 242 19.29 -0.76 9.51
CA PHE A 242 19.49 0.68 9.57
C PHE A 242 18.74 1.26 10.79
N PRO A 243 19.43 1.93 11.72
CA PRO A 243 18.80 2.56 12.89
C PRO A 243 17.89 3.72 12.48
N LEU A 244 17.02 4.18 13.37
CA LEU A 244 16.08 5.25 13.08
C LEU A 244 16.82 6.59 12.92
N ARG A 245 17.08 6.98 11.67
CA ARG A 245 17.87 8.17 11.33
C ARG A 245 17.16 9.10 10.38
N ARG A 246 17.53 10.38 10.42
CA ARG A 246 17.01 11.42 9.55
C ARG A 246 17.45 11.24 8.11
N MET A 247 16.54 11.44 7.18
CA MET A 247 16.79 11.31 5.73
C MET A 247 17.41 12.58 5.13
N THR A 248 18.48 13.07 5.77
CA THR A 248 19.43 14.02 5.18
C THR A 248 20.14 13.38 3.97
N ASP A 249 20.86 14.14 3.15
CA ASP A 249 21.59 13.55 2.01
C ASP A 249 22.54 12.41 2.43
N ALA A 250 23.20 12.57 3.59
CA ALA A 250 24.03 11.52 4.19
C ALA A 250 23.18 10.32 4.66
N GLY A 251 22.10 10.58 5.42
CA GLY A 251 21.22 9.51 5.91
C GLY A 251 20.55 8.72 4.78
N LYS A 252 20.16 9.38 3.68
CA LYS A 252 19.65 8.72 2.47
C LYS A 252 20.70 7.83 1.83
N LEU A 253 21.93 8.32 1.69
CA LEU A 253 23.03 7.53 1.11
C LEU A 253 23.33 6.28 1.95
N GLU A 254 23.40 6.42 3.27
CA GLU A 254 23.60 5.29 4.20
C GLU A 254 22.44 4.30 4.14
N ALA A 255 21.19 4.77 4.14
CA ALA A 255 20.01 3.91 4.02
C ALA A 255 19.99 3.15 2.68
N LEU A 256 20.34 3.81 1.57
CA LEU A 256 20.47 3.16 0.26
C LEU A 256 21.57 2.08 0.28
N GLN A 257 22.70 2.32 0.93
CA GLN A 257 23.76 1.32 1.08
C GLN A 257 23.28 0.11 1.91
N ALA A 258 22.60 0.37 3.03
CA ALA A 258 22.03 -0.64 3.90
C ALA A 258 21.01 -1.52 3.13
N VAL A 259 20.05 -0.91 2.44
CA VAL A 259 19.07 -1.64 1.61
C VAL A 259 19.74 -2.42 0.48
N ASN A 260 20.73 -1.84 -0.21
CA ASN A 260 21.43 -2.54 -1.28
C ASN A 260 22.26 -3.74 -0.78
N SER A 261 22.63 -3.77 0.49
CA SER A 261 23.35 -4.89 1.12
C SER A 261 22.47 -6.10 1.46
N LEU A 262 21.14 -5.97 1.42
CA LEU A 262 20.21 -7.07 1.75
C LEU A 262 20.43 -8.28 0.83
N VAL A 263 20.41 -9.48 1.41
CA VAL A 263 20.54 -10.75 0.67
C VAL A 263 19.42 -11.68 1.12
N ALA A 264 18.79 -12.33 0.14
CA ALA A 264 17.72 -13.30 0.39
C ALA A 264 18.29 -14.63 0.90
N GLY A 265 17.70 -15.19 1.96
CA GLY A 265 18.06 -16.47 2.55
C GLY A 265 17.29 -16.76 3.84
N GLY A 266 17.25 -18.03 4.26
CA GLY A 266 16.56 -18.44 5.48
C GLY A 266 15.05 -18.67 5.30
N ALA A 267 14.37 -18.91 6.42
CA ALA A 267 12.91 -19.09 6.50
C ALA A 267 12.20 -17.73 6.65
N THR A 268 10.93 -17.74 7.05
CA THR A 268 10.10 -16.53 7.22
C THR A 268 9.47 -16.52 8.62
N SER A 269 9.75 -15.46 9.39
CA SER A 269 9.18 -15.18 10.72
C SER A 269 8.68 -13.73 10.76
N ILE A 270 7.38 -13.55 10.56
CA ILE A 270 6.75 -12.22 10.50
C ILE A 270 6.65 -11.63 11.92
N GLU A 271 6.41 -12.49 12.92
CA GLU A 271 6.34 -12.12 14.33
C GLU A 271 7.62 -11.40 14.79
N GLU A 272 8.79 -11.98 14.55
CA GLU A 272 10.09 -11.39 14.93
C GLU A 272 10.32 -10.03 14.26
N GLY A 273 9.93 -9.92 12.98
CA GLY A 273 10.02 -8.66 12.22
C GLY A 273 9.15 -7.57 12.84
N LEU A 274 7.90 -7.89 13.18
CA LEU A 274 6.95 -6.96 13.79
C LEU A 274 7.32 -6.60 15.23
N MET A 275 7.76 -7.56 16.04
CA MET A 275 8.26 -7.29 17.40
C MET A 275 9.42 -6.30 17.36
N LYS A 276 10.38 -6.52 16.46
CA LYS A 276 11.54 -5.63 16.31
C LYS A 276 11.14 -4.26 15.75
N GLY A 277 10.20 -4.20 14.81
CA GLY A 277 9.65 -2.94 14.30
C GLY A 277 8.91 -2.13 15.37
N ALA A 278 8.11 -2.80 16.21
CA ALA A 278 7.42 -2.18 17.34
C ALA A 278 8.41 -1.67 18.40
N LYS A 279 9.48 -2.44 18.66
CA LYS A 279 10.56 -2.07 19.59
C LYS A 279 11.24 -0.77 19.20
N VAL A 280 11.44 -0.51 17.90
CA VAL A 280 11.99 0.78 17.42
C VAL A 280 11.18 1.97 17.96
N PHE A 281 9.85 1.91 17.90
CA PHE A 281 9.01 2.99 18.43
C PHE A 281 8.91 3.03 19.96
N ALA A 282 9.05 1.87 20.61
CA ALA A 282 9.02 1.77 22.07
C ALA A 282 10.28 2.39 22.71
N ASP A 283 11.45 2.13 22.13
CA ASP A 283 12.74 2.55 22.67
C ASP A 283 13.18 3.93 22.17
N SER A 284 12.56 4.45 21.10
CA SER A 284 12.91 5.75 20.50
C SER A 284 12.78 6.90 21.50
N ARG A 285 13.85 7.70 21.64
CA ARG A 285 13.88 8.85 22.56
C ARG A 285 13.07 10.02 22.03
N TRP A 286 13.10 10.21 20.71
CA TRP A 286 12.38 11.27 20.04
C TRP A 286 11.27 10.70 19.18
N LYS A 287 10.20 11.45 18.94
CA LYS A 287 9.06 10.99 18.13
C LYS A 287 8.59 12.11 17.21
N ASN A 288 8.56 11.83 15.91
CA ASN A 288 7.83 12.67 14.99
C ASN A 288 6.32 12.55 15.26
N PRO A 289 5.50 13.53 14.82
CA PRO A 289 4.06 13.50 15.05
C PRO A 289 3.40 12.27 14.44
N VAL A 290 3.85 11.83 13.27
CA VAL A 290 3.30 10.71 12.51
C VAL A 290 4.27 9.54 12.53
N GLY A 291 3.80 8.35 12.89
CA GLY A 291 4.60 7.12 12.91
C GLY A 291 3.89 5.98 12.17
N SER A 292 4.60 5.21 11.36
CA SER A 292 4.00 4.12 10.59
C SER A 292 4.99 2.98 10.31
N ILE A 293 4.46 1.76 10.19
CA ILE A 293 5.21 0.57 9.78
C ILE A 293 4.77 0.15 8.38
N ILE A 294 5.72 -0.08 7.47
CA ILE A 294 5.49 -0.79 6.21
C ILE A 294 6.05 -2.19 6.36
N LEU A 295 5.20 -3.20 6.20
CA LEU A 295 5.57 -4.61 6.19
C LEU A 295 5.47 -5.14 4.76
N LEU A 296 6.55 -5.72 4.24
CA LEU A 296 6.52 -6.43 2.96
C LEU A 296 6.96 -7.88 3.16
N SER A 297 6.14 -8.82 2.70
CA SER A 297 6.47 -10.25 2.67
C SER A 297 5.90 -10.92 1.43
N ASP A 298 6.64 -11.91 0.90
CA ASP A 298 6.21 -12.77 -0.20
C ASP A 298 5.90 -14.20 0.23
N GLY A 299 6.01 -14.50 1.53
CA GLY A 299 6.00 -15.86 2.07
C GLY A 299 4.91 -16.13 3.10
N GLN A 300 4.84 -17.40 3.52
CA GLN A 300 4.02 -17.87 4.62
C GLN A 300 4.88 -17.93 5.88
N ASP A 301 4.34 -17.50 7.03
CA ASP A 301 5.05 -17.65 8.29
C ASP A 301 5.29 -19.15 8.58
N SER A 302 6.56 -19.55 8.58
CA SER A 302 6.97 -20.95 8.66
C SER A 302 6.72 -21.54 10.06
N PHE A 303 6.64 -20.69 11.10
CA PHE A 303 6.53 -21.11 12.49
C PHE A 303 5.08 -21.36 12.93
N ILE A 304 4.11 -20.70 12.29
CA ILE A 304 2.68 -20.93 12.55
C ILE A 304 2.24 -22.31 12.01
N ASN A 305 2.74 -22.68 10.83
CA ASN A 305 2.41 -23.97 10.19
C ASN A 305 3.00 -25.18 10.93
N SER A 306 4.07 -25.01 11.69
CA SER A 306 4.76 -26.09 12.40
C SER A 306 4.28 -26.29 13.85
N SER A 307 3.68 -25.27 14.48
CA SER A 307 3.37 -25.28 15.92
C SER A 307 1.88 -25.46 16.27
N ARG A 308 0.94 -25.34 15.31
CA ARG A 308 -0.51 -25.35 15.58
C ARG A 308 -1.31 -26.28 14.64
N LEU A 309 -0.86 -27.52 14.49
CA LEU A 309 -1.46 -28.53 13.60
C LEU A 309 -2.95 -28.88 13.82
N ASN A 310 -3.73 -28.25 14.71
CA ASN A 310 -5.15 -28.63 14.94
C ASN A 310 -6.11 -27.52 15.43
N LEU A 311 -5.69 -26.25 15.50
CA LEU A 311 -6.59 -25.12 15.80
C LEU A 311 -6.22 -24.00 14.84
N GLY A 312 -7.18 -23.46 14.07
CA GLY A 312 -6.93 -22.47 13.02
C GLY A 312 -5.90 -21.41 13.44
N ALA A 313 -5.00 -21.04 12.52
CA ALA A 313 -3.93 -20.09 12.78
C ALA A 313 -4.48 -18.77 13.34
N ASP A 314 -4.34 -18.57 14.65
CA ASP A 314 -4.59 -17.27 15.27
C ASP A 314 -3.42 -16.33 14.94
N TYR A 315 -3.55 -15.67 13.79
CA TYR A 315 -2.63 -14.63 13.31
C TYR A 315 -2.66 -13.36 14.17
N GLY A 316 -3.62 -13.23 15.08
CA GLY A 316 -3.67 -12.10 16.01
C GLY A 316 -2.46 -12.07 16.95
N SER A 317 -1.88 -13.23 17.26
CA SER A 317 -0.67 -13.31 18.09
C SER A 317 0.58 -12.77 17.39
N LEU A 318 0.57 -12.58 16.07
CA LEU A 318 1.71 -11.98 15.34
C LEU A 318 1.84 -10.48 15.57
N VAL A 319 0.78 -9.83 16.05
CA VAL A 319 0.75 -8.38 16.25
C VAL A 319 1.06 -8.08 17.73
N PRO A 320 2.21 -7.46 18.04
CA PRO A 320 2.52 -7.04 19.41
C PRO A 320 1.45 -6.10 19.96
N ASP A 321 1.11 -6.23 21.25
CA ASP A 321 0.08 -5.42 21.93
C ASP A 321 0.27 -3.91 21.76
N SER A 322 1.52 -3.44 21.62
CA SER A 322 1.85 -2.03 21.37
C SER A 322 1.37 -1.51 20.02
N LEU A 323 1.17 -2.39 19.04
CA LEU A 323 0.63 -2.06 17.71
C LEU A 323 -0.89 -2.24 17.63
N HIS A 324 -1.55 -2.77 18.67
CA HIS A 324 -3.00 -2.95 18.65
C HIS A 324 -3.73 -1.61 18.69
N ARG A 325 -4.68 -1.44 17.78
CA ARG A 325 -5.49 -0.22 17.68
C ARG A 325 -6.33 0.09 18.93
N SER A 326 -6.61 -0.91 19.75
CA SER A 326 -7.42 -0.81 20.98
C SER A 326 -6.65 -0.34 22.21
N SER A 327 -5.32 -0.18 22.15
CA SER A 327 -4.56 0.28 23.31
C SER A 327 -4.85 1.76 23.60
N PHE A 328 -5.62 2.02 24.66
CA PHE A 328 -6.07 3.38 25.04
C PHE A 328 -4.93 4.30 25.52
N MET A 329 -3.72 3.77 25.70
CA MET A 329 -2.61 4.46 26.37
C MET A 329 -1.35 4.58 25.51
N ALA A 330 -1.33 4.01 24.30
CA ALA A 330 -0.17 4.04 23.40
C ALA A 330 -0.50 4.77 22.09
N GLN A 331 0.50 5.41 21.50
CA GLN A 331 0.40 6.02 20.18
C GLN A 331 0.10 4.93 19.15
N HIS A 332 -0.98 5.10 18.39
CA HIS A 332 -1.45 4.13 17.41
C HIS A 332 -0.51 4.10 16.19
N ILE A 333 0.22 3.00 16.00
CA ILE A 333 1.16 2.84 14.87
C ILE A 333 0.56 1.86 13.85
N PRO A 334 0.03 2.33 12.71
CA PRO A 334 -0.53 1.47 11.70
C PRO A 334 0.53 0.65 10.97
N VAL A 335 0.23 -0.64 10.70
CA VAL A 335 1.05 -1.51 9.85
C VAL A 335 0.40 -1.62 8.46
N HIS A 336 1.03 -1.02 7.46
CA HIS A 336 0.66 -1.19 6.06
C HIS A 336 1.36 -2.43 5.49
N ALA A 337 0.61 -3.50 5.28
CA ALA A 337 1.11 -4.78 4.81
C ALA A 337 1.03 -4.88 3.29
N PHE A 338 2.12 -5.33 2.67
CA PHE A 338 2.25 -5.58 1.24
C PHE A 338 2.54 -7.06 1.01
N GLY A 339 1.53 -7.77 0.51
CA GLY A 339 1.67 -9.14 0.04
C GLY A 339 2.27 -9.13 -1.36
N PHE A 340 3.49 -9.63 -1.51
CA PHE A 340 4.22 -9.59 -2.76
C PHE A 340 4.21 -10.94 -3.49
N GLY A 341 3.76 -10.94 -4.74
CA GLY A 341 3.55 -12.16 -5.50
C GLY A 341 2.44 -13.03 -4.88
N VAL A 342 2.36 -14.28 -5.31
CA VAL A 342 1.20 -15.16 -5.06
C VAL A 342 1.41 -16.13 -3.89
N ASP A 343 2.63 -16.20 -3.38
CA ASP A 343 3.04 -17.17 -2.35
C ASP A 343 2.85 -16.64 -0.91
N HIS A 344 2.50 -15.37 -0.76
CA HIS A 344 2.37 -14.70 0.54
C HIS A 344 1.13 -15.17 1.32
N ASP A 345 1.20 -15.11 2.65
CA ASP A 345 0.02 -15.35 3.51
C ASP A 345 -0.90 -14.13 3.51
N ALA A 346 -1.80 -14.06 2.54
CA ALA A 346 -2.77 -12.98 2.42
C ALA A 346 -3.66 -12.82 3.68
N THR A 347 -3.98 -13.92 4.35
CA THR A 347 -4.81 -13.90 5.56
C THR A 347 -4.04 -13.28 6.71
N ALA A 348 -2.80 -13.71 6.95
CA ALA A 348 -1.94 -13.14 7.98
C ALA A 348 -1.72 -11.63 7.75
N MET A 349 -1.33 -11.25 6.52
CA MET A 349 -1.07 -9.85 6.15
C MET A 349 -2.31 -8.96 6.34
N HIS A 350 -3.49 -9.44 5.92
CA HIS A 350 -4.74 -8.73 6.14
C HIS A 350 -5.02 -8.57 7.63
N THR A 351 -4.96 -9.65 8.41
CA THR A 351 -5.22 -9.62 9.86
C THR A 351 -4.27 -8.68 10.60
N ILE A 352 -2.97 -8.69 10.27
CA ILE A 352 -1.98 -7.77 10.85
C ILE A 352 -2.36 -6.31 10.58
N SER A 353 -2.71 -5.99 9.33
CA SER A 353 -3.10 -4.63 8.95
C SER A 353 -4.42 -4.19 9.61
N GLU A 354 -5.38 -5.11 9.76
CA GLU A 354 -6.68 -4.84 10.36
C GLU A 354 -6.56 -4.56 11.86
N ILE A 355 -5.80 -5.38 12.58
CA ILE A 355 -5.56 -5.22 14.04
C ILE A 355 -4.82 -3.92 14.34
N SER A 356 -3.81 -3.59 13.53
CA SER A 356 -3.02 -2.36 13.68
C SER A 356 -3.68 -1.10 13.11
N GLY A 357 -4.81 -1.22 12.40
CA GLY A 357 -5.46 -0.09 11.74
C GLY A 357 -4.73 0.45 10.50
N GLY A 358 -3.83 -0.35 9.91
CA GLY A 358 -3.19 -0.07 8.63
C GLY A 358 -3.99 -0.59 7.43
N THR A 359 -3.30 -0.91 6.34
CA THR A 359 -3.92 -1.36 5.07
C THR A 359 -3.21 -2.57 4.50
N PHE A 360 -3.96 -3.45 3.84
CA PHE A 360 -3.39 -4.58 3.10
C PHE A 360 -3.45 -4.34 1.58
N SER A 361 -2.27 -4.31 0.95
CA SER A 361 -2.09 -4.17 -0.48
C SER A 361 -1.57 -5.48 -1.08
N PHE A 362 -2.23 -5.97 -2.12
CA PHE A 362 -1.80 -7.14 -2.86
C PHE A 362 -1.12 -6.73 -4.16
N ILE A 363 0.15 -7.10 -4.29
CA ILE A 363 0.96 -6.87 -5.48
C ILE A 363 1.12 -8.20 -6.21
N GLU A 364 0.37 -8.39 -7.28
CA GLU A 364 0.42 -9.61 -8.09
C GLU A 364 1.64 -9.60 -9.01
N ASP A 365 1.87 -8.48 -9.69
CA ASP A 365 2.93 -8.33 -10.67
C ASP A 365 4.15 -7.60 -10.12
N GLU A 366 5.32 -8.09 -10.54
CA GLU A 366 6.63 -7.56 -10.17
C GLU A 366 6.80 -6.07 -10.55
N ASP A 367 6.16 -5.65 -11.63
CA ASP A 367 6.27 -4.28 -12.13
C ASP A 367 5.46 -3.28 -11.32
N VAL A 368 4.47 -3.67 -10.51
CA VAL A 368 3.59 -2.70 -9.81
C VAL A 368 4.00 -2.42 -8.36
N ILE A 369 5.00 -3.11 -7.82
CA ILE A 369 5.52 -2.93 -6.45
C ILE A 369 5.93 -1.48 -6.15
N GLN A 370 6.67 -0.85 -7.06
CA GLN A 370 7.14 0.53 -6.86
C GLN A 370 5.95 1.50 -6.80
N ASP A 371 4.91 1.28 -7.60
CA ASP A 371 3.70 2.12 -7.62
C ASP A 371 2.85 1.91 -6.36
N ALA A 372 2.73 0.67 -5.88
CA ALA A 372 2.07 0.36 -4.62
C ALA A 372 2.74 1.08 -3.44
N PHE A 373 4.08 1.09 -3.41
CA PHE A 373 4.86 1.83 -2.42
C PHE A 373 4.66 3.34 -2.58
N ALA A 374 4.70 3.84 -3.82
CA ALA A 374 4.45 5.24 -4.13
C ALA A 374 3.08 5.72 -3.64
N GLN A 375 2.02 4.92 -3.86
CA GLN A 375 0.68 5.23 -3.36
C GLN A 375 0.67 5.33 -1.84
N CYS A 376 1.29 4.38 -1.13
CA CYS A 376 1.32 4.38 0.33
C CYS A 376 2.08 5.58 0.90
N ILE A 377 3.31 5.86 0.42
CA ILE A 377 4.06 7.02 0.89
C ILE A 377 3.40 8.34 0.46
N GLY A 378 2.69 8.37 -0.67
CA GLY A 378 1.85 9.50 -1.09
C GLY A 378 0.82 9.88 -0.03
N GLY A 379 0.22 8.88 0.61
CA GLY A 379 -0.65 9.06 1.78
C GLY A 379 0.13 9.49 3.02
N LEU A 380 1.12 8.70 3.44
CA LEU A 380 1.88 8.92 4.68
C LEU A 380 2.55 10.30 4.74
N LEU A 381 3.06 10.81 3.61
CA LEU A 381 3.66 12.14 3.50
C LEU A 381 2.61 13.26 3.33
N SER A 382 1.33 12.99 3.57
CA SER A 382 0.25 13.96 3.45
C SER A 382 -0.71 13.96 4.63
N VAL A 383 -0.32 13.37 5.77
CA VAL A 383 -1.13 13.43 6.99
C VAL A 383 -1.31 14.88 7.46
N VAL A 384 -2.57 15.30 7.60
CA VAL A 384 -2.95 16.66 8.05
C VAL A 384 -3.88 16.64 9.26
N VAL A 385 -4.42 15.46 9.62
CA VAL A 385 -5.37 15.26 10.71
C VAL A 385 -4.93 14.05 11.51
N GLN A 386 -4.87 14.18 12.84
CA GLN A 386 -4.62 13.10 13.79
C GLN A 386 -5.72 13.03 14.86
N GLU A 387 -5.85 11.89 15.53
CA GLU A 387 -6.78 11.69 16.65
C GLU A 387 -8.23 12.15 16.38
N LEU A 388 -8.69 12.10 15.12
CA LEU A 388 -10.02 12.55 14.76
C LEU A 388 -11.09 11.72 15.46
N GLN A 389 -11.97 12.41 16.16
CA GLN A 389 -13.17 11.86 16.78
C GLN A 389 -14.39 12.62 16.27
N VAL A 390 -15.42 11.87 15.89
CA VAL A 390 -16.69 12.41 15.42
C VAL A 390 -17.80 11.99 16.38
N GLU A 391 -18.55 12.97 16.86
CA GLU A 391 -19.69 12.79 17.72
C GLU A 391 -20.98 13.08 16.95
N VAL A 392 -21.94 12.17 17.05
CA VAL A 392 -23.26 12.27 16.43
C VAL A 392 -24.29 12.24 17.54
N GLN A 393 -25.05 13.31 17.70
CA GLN A 393 -26.02 13.46 18.78
C GLN A 393 -27.43 13.65 18.22
N CYS A 394 -28.39 12.86 18.69
CA CYS A 394 -29.82 13.10 18.43
C CYS A 394 -30.27 14.42 19.04
N VAL A 395 -30.93 15.26 18.25
CA VAL A 395 -31.47 16.54 18.74
C VAL A 395 -32.85 16.34 19.34
N HIS A 396 -33.71 15.61 18.64
CA HIS A 396 -35.10 15.48 19.06
C HIS A 396 -35.26 14.49 20.23
N PRO A 397 -36.05 14.80 21.28
CA PRO A 397 -36.17 13.97 22.48
C PRO A 397 -36.64 12.53 22.22
N ARG A 398 -37.45 12.33 21.17
CA ARG A 398 -38.03 11.04 20.79
C ARG A 398 -37.19 10.24 19.80
N LEU A 399 -36.11 10.83 19.27
CA LEU A 399 -35.20 10.13 18.37
C LEU A 399 -34.18 9.30 19.16
N GLN A 400 -33.86 8.16 18.58
CA GLN A 400 -32.78 7.29 19.00
C GLN A 400 -31.96 6.90 17.78
N LEU A 401 -30.65 6.82 17.97
CA LEU A 401 -29.72 6.24 17.03
C LEU A 401 -29.94 4.72 17.00
N GLY A 402 -30.01 4.16 15.80
CA GLY A 402 -29.98 2.73 15.53
C GLY A 402 -28.57 2.25 15.26
N ALA A 403 -28.37 1.63 14.09
CA ALA A 403 -27.07 1.15 13.65
C ALA A 403 -26.14 2.30 13.20
N VAL A 404 -24.87 2.22 13.63
CA VAL A 404 -23.77 3.04 13.12
C VAL A 404 -22.91 2.16 12.22
N LYS A 405 -22.95 2.42 10.90
CA LYS A 405 -22.17 1.68 9.90
C LYS A 405 -20.84 2.40 9.66
N ALA A 406 -19.88 2.14 10.55
CA ALA A 406 -18.57 2.78 10.54
C ALA A 406 -17.45 1.95 9.89
N GLY A 407 -17.73 0.84 9.20
CA GLY A 407 -16.68 0.01 8.57
C GLY A 407 -15.73 -0.58 9.62
N SER A 408 -14.41 -0.43 9.43
CA SER A 408 -13.41 -0.89 10.40
C SER A 408 -13.22 0.07 11.58
N TYR A 409 -13.89 1.23 11.60
CA TYR A 409 -13.71 2.23 12.64
C TYR A 409 -14.47 1.89 13.93
N GLN A 410 -13.76 1.96 15.05
CA GLN A 410 -14.38 1.75 16.36
C GLN A 410 -15.37 2.88 16.66
N PHE A 411 -16.54 2.51 17.15
CA PHE A 411 -17.51 3.47 17.64
C PHE A 411 -18.05 3.05 19.00
N ARG A 412 -18.57 4.01 19.75
CA ARG A 412 -19.26 3.81 21.02
C ARG A 412 -20.63 4.45 20.93
N LEU A 413 -21.67 3.72 21.31
CA LEU A 413 -23.02 4.24 21.44
C LEU A 413 -23.30 4.47 22.93
N SER A 414 -23.92 5.60 23.28
CA SER A 414 -24.34 5.88 24.65
C SER A 414 -25.46 4.93 25.09
N ASP A 415 -25.58 4.65 26.39
CA ASP A 415 -26.64 3.77 26.92
C ASP A 415 -28.06 4.25 26.56
N SER A 416 -28.23 5.56 26.41
CA SER A 416 -29.49 6.19 25.98
C SER A 416 -29.76 6.09 24.47
N ALA A 417 -28.81 5.58 23.69
CA ALA A 417 -28.80 5.59 22.22
C ALA A 417 -29.04 6.99 21.62
N LYS A 418 -28.69 8.06 22.34
CA LYS A 418 -28.83 9.45 21.85
C LYS A 418 -27.53 10.04 21.31
N MET A 419 -26.40 9.39 21.55
CA MET A 419 -25.10 9.88 21.14
C MET A 419 -24.22 8.72 20.70
N ALA A 420 -23.51 8.89 19.59
CA ALA A 420 -22.49 7.97 19.13
C ALA A 420 -21.17 8.72 18.91
N THR A 421 -20.06 8.12 19.32
CA THR A 421 -18.70 8.63 19.08
C THR A 421 -17.96 7.65 18.19
N ILE A 422 -17.46 8.11 17.04
CA ILE A 422 -16.68 7.35 16.08
C ILE A 422 -15.22 7.80 16.18
N LYS A 423 -14.31 6.85 16.41
CA LYS A 423 -12.87 7.09 16.42
C LYS A 423 -12.30 6.86 15.02
N VAL A 424 -12.02 7.95 14.31
CA VAL A 424 -11.52 7.91 12.93
C VAL A 424 -10.00 7.77 12.92
N GLY A 425 -9.29 8.54 13.74
CA GLY A 425 -7.82 8.51 13.79
C GLY A 425 -7.19 9.51 12.82
N GLU A 426 -6.33 9.02 11.92
CA GLU A 426 -5.56 9.88 11.01
C GLU A 426 -6.19 9.97 9.62
N LEU A 427 -6.16 11.18 9.02
CA LEU A 427 -6.53 11.40 7.62
C LEU A 427 -5.39 12.07 6.84
N TYR A 428 -5.25 11.62 5.60
CA TYR A 428 -4.40 12.27 4.59
C TYR A 428 -5.09 13.51 4.03
N ALA A 429 -4.32 14.40 3.42
CA ALA A 429 -4.86 15.61 2.82
C ALA A 429 -5.86 15.25 1.71
N GLU A 430 -7.01 15.93 1.73
CA GLU A 430 -8.13 15.68 0.82
C GLU A 430 -8.72 14.27 0.88
N GLU A 431 -8.36 13.47 1.89
CA GLU A 431 -8.94 12.15 2.11
C GLU A 431 -10.38 12.29 2.65
N GLU A 432 -11.28 11.46 2.14
CA GLU A 432 -12.70 11.48 2.52
C GLU A 432 -13.09 10.23 3.34
N ARG A 433 -14.05 10.40 4.26
CA ARG A 433 -14.64 9.31 5.04
C ARG A 433 -16.15 9.44 5.13
N ASP A 434 -16.84 8.38 4.76
CA ASP A 434 -18.30 8.31 4.80
C ASP A 434 -18.80 7.33 5.88
N PHE A 435 -19.67 7.80 6.75
CA PHE A 435 -20.33 7.00 7.79
C PHE A 435 -21.85 7.08 7.65
N LEU A 436 -22.56 5.95 7.75
CA LEU A 436 -24.02 5.95 7.82
C LEU A 436 -24.48 5.72 9.25
N VAL A 437 -25.32 6.60 9.76
CA VAL A 437 -25.99 6.45 11.04
C VAL A 437 -27.48 6.35 10.77
N THR A 438 -28.14 5.34 11.32
CA THR A 438 -29.60 5.22 11.16
C THR A 438 -30.32 5.84 12.36
N VAL A 439 -31.46 6.47 12.14
CA VAL A 439 -32.37 6.97 13.17
C VAL A 439 -33.79 6.45 12.92
N ASN A 440 -34.58 6.29 13.98
CA ASN A 440 -35.99 5.91 13.85
C ASN A 440 -36.85 7.17 13.89
N VAL A 441 -37.34 7.62 12.73
CA VAL A 441 -38.17 8.83 12.62
C VAL A 441 -39.59 8.49 13.06
N PRO A 442 -40.13 9.09 14.15
CA PRO A 442 -41.44 8.76 14.67
C PRO A 442 -42.56 9.48 13.92
N VAL A 443 -43.80 9.06 14.16
CA VAL A 443 -44.99 9.83 13.80
C VAL A 443 -45.04 11.10 14.66
N GLU A 444 -45.12 12.26 14.03
CA GLU A 444 -45.05 13.57 14.69
C GLU A 444 -45.79 14.60 13.84
N LYS A 445 -46.83 15.21 14.42
CA LYS A 445 -47.70 16.18 13.74
C LYS A 445 -47.49 17.63 14.19
N SER A 446 -46.60 17.84 15.15
CA SER A 446 -46.41 19.12 15.86
C SER A 446 -45.64 20.17 15.05
N SER A 447 -44.80 19.74 14.11
CA SER A 447 -43.89 20.61 13.37
C SER A 447 -43.77 20.18 11.91
N ASP A 448 -43.54 21.15 11.03
CA ASP A 448 -43.25 20.94 9.60
C ASP A 448 -41.78 20.61 9.33
N GLU A 449 -40.91 20.73 10.34
CA GLU A 449 -39.51 20.32 10.30
C GLU A 449 -39.16 19.47 11.51
N MET A 450 -38.29 18.48 11.32
CA MET A 450 -37.74 17.67 12.40
C MET A 450 -36.21 17.66 12.35
N PRO A 451 -35.53 18.19 13.38
CA PRO A 451 -34.09 18.03 13.52
C PRO A 451 -33.76 16.60 13.94
N LEU A 452 -32.88 15.94 13.19
CA LEU A 452 -32.49 14.56 13.40
C LEU A 452 -31.28 14.47 14.31
N VAL A 453 -30.13 14.90 13.80
CA VAL A 453 -28.83 14.76 14.46
C VAL A 453 -27.98 16.01 14.30
N VAL A 454 -27.10 16.26 15.25
CA VAL A 454 -26.00 17.22 15.15
C VAL A 454 -24.70 16.45 15.11
N VAL A 455 -23.86 16.76 14.13
CA VAL A 455 -22.52 16.17 14.00
C VAL A 455 -21.47 17.18 14.46
N ARG A 456 -20.58 16.73 15.33
CA ARG A 456 -19.42 17.48 15.81
C ARG A 456 -18.17 16.66 15.58
N GLY A 457 -17.03 17.31 15.43
CA GLY A 457 -15.76 16.61 15.38
C GLY A 457 -14.65 17.43 15.99
N VAL A 458 -13.66 16.71 16.51
CA VAL A 458 -12.43 17.27 17.07
C VAL A 458 -11.25 16.46 16.55
N TYR A 459 -10.17 17.14 16.22
CA TYR A 459 -8.95 16.49 15.77
C TYR A 459 -7.71 17.24 16.26
N ARG A 460 -6.57 16.56 16.24
CA ARG A 460 -5.24 17.12 16.50
C ARG A 460 -4.58 17.48 15.18
N ASP A 461 -4.08 18.71 15.07
CA ASP A 461 -3.24 19.14 13.96
C ASP A 461 -1.80 18.60 14.18
N PRO A 462 -1.22 17.84 13.23
CA PRO A 462 0.08 17.20 13.42
C PRO A 462 1.26 18.20 13.46
N ILE A 463 1.10 19.41 12.93
CA ILE A 463 2.16 20.44 12.89
C ILE A 463 2.09 21.27 14.16
N THR A 464 0.92 21.85 14.47
CA THR A 464 0.75 22.73 15.63
C THR A 464 0.54 21.97 16.94
N LYS A 465 0.22 20.67 16.87
CA LYS A 465 -0.18 19.80 17.99
C LYS A 465 -1.44 20.26 18.74
N ALA A 466 -2.07 21.35 18.29
CA ALA A 466 -3.28 21.90 18.88
C ALA A 466 -4.50 21.04 18.54
N MET A 467 -5.43 20.96 19.48
CA MET A 467 -6.75 20.38 19.23
C MET A 467 -7.60 21.42 18.52
N LYS A 468 -8.11 21.06 17.34
CA LYS A 468 -9.01 21.87 16.54
C LYS A 468 -10.41 21.27 16.57
N GLY A 469 -11.38 22.11 16.92
CA GLY A 469 -12.79 21.80 16.75
C GLY A 469 -13.21 22.03 15.31
N MET A 470 -14.10 21.19 14.80
CA MET A 470 -14.76 21.43 13.53
C MET A 470 -15.88 22.45 13.75
N GLY A 471 -16.00 23.44 12.85
CA GLY A 471 -16.91 24.58 12.95
C GLY A 471 -18.41 24.26 13.15
N VAL A 472 -19.19 25.30 13.49
CA VAL A 472 -20.44 25.26 14.26
C VAL A 472 -21.68 24.77 13.46
N LYS A 473 -22.35 23.74 14.01
CA LYS A 473 -23.70 23.20 13.68
C LYS A 473 -23.88 22.53 12.31
N ASN A 474 -23.39 21.30 12.16
CA ASN A 474 -23.87 20.35 11.14
C ASN A 474 -25.14 19.64 11.64
N GLU A 475 -26.22 20.41 11.75
CA GLU A 475 -27.54 19.90 12.12
C GLU A 475 -28.26 19.37 10.89
N VAL A 476 -28.60 18.07 10.91
CA VAL A 476 -29.39 17.42 9.88
C VAL A 476 -30.86 17.54 10.22
N LYS A 477 -31.66 18.05 9.28
CA LYS A 477 -33.11 18.21 9.42
C LYS A 477 -33.81 17.57 8.24
N ILE A 478 -35.06 17.19 8.44
CA ILE A 478 -35.97 16.76 7.37
C ILE A 478 -37.25 17.57 7.44
N GLU A 479 -37.89 17.73 6.28
CA GLU A 479 -39.23 18.25 6.20
C GLU A 479 -40.25 17.20 6.63
N ARG A 480 -41.35 17.68 7.22
CA ARG A 480 -42.46 16.88 7.73
C ARG A 480 -43.75 17.38 7.11
N PRO A 481 -44.02 17.14 5.81
CA PRO A 481 -45.26 17.58 5.16
C PRO A 481 -46.47 16.75 5.60
N ASP A 482 -47.68 17.26 5.39
CA ASP A 482 -48.91 16.47 5.60
C ASP A 482 -49.07 15.37 4.56
N VAL A 483 -48.57 15.59 3.33
CA VAL A 483 -48.53 14.61 2.24
C VAL A 483 -47.14 14.65 1.62
N ALA A 484 -46.42 13.53 1.65
CA ALA A 484 -45.11 13.41 1.00
C ALA A 484 -45.30 13.33 -0.53
N ARG A 485 -45.15 14.46 -1.22
CA ARG A 485 -45.04 14.54 -2.68
C ARG A 485 -43.60 14.87 -3.03
N ASP A 486 -43.08 14.27 -4.10
CA ASP A 486 -41.72 14.53 -4.61
C ASP A 486 -40.58 14.28 -3.61
N VAL A 487 -40.64 13.13 -2.90
CA VAL A 487 -39.55 12.70 -2.01
C VAL A 487 -38.30 12.40 -2.84
N VAL A 488 -37.28 13.25 -2.70
CA VAL A 488 -35.98 13.06 -3.36
C VAL A 488 -35.11 12.19 -2.46
N GLU A 489 -34.75 11.01 -2.94
CA GLU A 489 -33.74 10.16 -2.32
C GLU A 489 -32.33 10.72 -2.60
N SER A 490 -31.49 10.81 -1.57
CA SER A 490 -30.11 11.30 -1.73
C SER A 490 -29.25 10.29 -2.49
N MET A 491 -28.63 10.75 -3.57
CA MET A 491 -27.68 9.96 -4.36
C MET A 491 -26.45 9.59 -3.53
N GLU A 492 -26.00 10.48 -2.65
CA GLU A 492 -24.84 10.26 -1.77
C GLU A 492 -25.11 9.13 -0.76
N VAL A 493 -26.31 9.12 -0.17
CA VAL A 493 -26.74 8.06 0.76
C VAL A 493 -26.87 6.73 0.02
N ASP A 494 -27.49 6.69 -1.16
CA ASP A 494 -27.62 5.47 -1.97
C ASP A 494 -26.25 4.94 -2.41
N ARG A 495 -25.35 5.80 -2.89
CA ARG A 495 -23.97 5.46 -3.22
C ARG A 495 -23.26 4.81 -2.03
N GLN A 496 -23.43 5.36 -0.82
CA GLN A 496 -22.79 4.78 0.35
C GLN A 496 -23.42 3.46 0.79
N LYS A 497 -24.74 3.31 0.66
CA LYS A 497 -25.43 2.02 0.86
C LYS A 497 -24.93 0.97 -0.13
N ASN A 498 -24.69 1.34 -1.39
CA ASN A 498 -24.13 0.47 -2.42
C ASN A 498 -22.74 -0.03 -2.06
N ARG A 499 -21.84 0.86 -1.62
CA ARG A 499 -20.50 0.48 -1.14
C ARG A 499 -20.57 -0.52 0.01
N LEU A 500 -21.40 -0.26 1.03
CA LEU A 500 -21.55 -1.16 2.18
C LEU A 500 -22.17 -2.51 1.79
N ARG A 501 -23.10 -2.53 0.83
CA ARG A 501 -23.68 -3.76 0.27
C ARG A 501 -22.61 -4.57 -0.48
N ALA A 502 -21.79 -3.92 -1.29
CA ALA A 502 -20.68 -4.55 -1.99
C ALA A 502 -19.68 -5.15 -1.01
N ALA A 503 -19.19 -4.38 -0.03
CA ALA A 503 -18.25 -4.85 0.98
C ALA A 503 -18.79 -6.04 1.79
N LYS A 504 -20.08 -6.02 2.17
CA LYS A 504 -20.73 -7.16 2.83
C LYS A 504 -20.75 -8.40 1.93
N SER A 505 -21.12 -8.23 0.66
CA SER A 505 -21.18 -9.33 -0.32
C SER A 505 -19.79 -9.90 -0.63
N MET A 506 -18.75 -9.06 -0.66
CA MET A 506 -17.35 -9.49 -0.78
C MET A 506 -16.93 -10.38 0.39
N ALA A 507 -17.28 -9.99 1.63
CA ALA A 507 -16.98 -10.77 2.82
C ALA A 507 -17.73 -12.11 2.84
N GLU A 508 -19.02 -12.11 2.48
CA GLU A 508 -19.84 -13.34 2.36
C GLU A 508 -19.31 -14.28 1.26
N ALA A 509 -18.92 -13.72 0.11
CA ALA A 509 -18.33 -14.47 -0.98
C ALA A 509 -16.98 -15.09 -0.58
N ARG A 510 -16.11 -14.32 0.11
CA ARG A 510 -14.85 -14.83 0.67
C ARG A 510 -15.11 -16.03 1.58
N VAL A 511 -16.03 -15.92 2.54
CA VAL A 511 -16.35 -17.02 3.47
C VAL A 511 -16.81 -18.26 2.71
N SER A 512 -17.70 -18.09 1.73
CA SER A 512 -18.17 -19.19 0.88
C SER A 512 -17.04 -19.84 0.08
N ALA A 513 -16.14 -19.03 -0.50
CA ALA A 513 -14.99 -19.48 -1.27
C ALA A 513 -13.96 -20.24 -0.41
N GLU A 514 -13.69 -19.77 0.82
CA GLU A 514 -12.81 -20.48 1.76
C GLU A 514 -13.38 -21.84 2.15
N CYS A 515 -14.70 -21.95 2.34
CA CYS A 515 -15.40 -23.21 2.56
C CYS A 515 -15.42 -24.14 1.32
N GLY A 516 -14.90 -23.69 0.18
CA GLY A 516 -14.84 -24.45 -1.07
C GLY A 516 -16.07 -24.29 -1.97
N ASP A 517 -17.09 -23.55 -1.54
CA ASP A 517 -18.29 -23.26 -2.34
C ASP A 517 -18.10 -21.99 -3.19
N LEU A 518 -17.31 -22.12 -4.24
CA LEU A 518 -17.05 -21.04 -5.20
C LEU A 518 -18.29 -20.66 -6.01
N THR A 519 -19.24 -21.59 -6.17
CA THR A 519 -20.47 -21.32 -6.92
C THR A 519 -21.37 -20.38 -6.14
N ALA A 520 -21.56 -20.64 -4.83
CA ALA A 520 -22.25 -19.73 -3.94
C ALA A 520 -21.53 -18.38 -3.84
N ALA A 521 -20.19 -18.38 -3.75
CA ALA A 521 -19.40 -17.15 -3.70
C ALA A 521 -19.66 -16.25 -4.92
N VAL A 522 -19.57 -16.79 -6.14
CA VAL A 522 -19.85 -16.07 -7.38
C VAL A 522 -21.31 -15.60 -7.44
N ALA A 523 -22.26 -16.45 -7.01
CA ALA A 523 -23.69 -16.09 -7.00
C ALA A 523 -24.00 -14.93 -6.05
N VAL A 524 -23.33 -14.84 -4.90
CA VAL A 524 -23.46 -13.71 -3.96
C VAL A 524 -23.00 -12.40 -4.63
N LEU A 525 -21.83 -12.40 -5.27
CA LEU A 525 -21.30 -11.22 -5.97
C LEU A 525 -22.19 -10.80 -7.15
N GLN A 526 -22.65 -11.77 -7.94
CA GLN A 526 -23.54 -11.51 -9.07
C GLN A 526 -24.88 -10.93 -8.63
N ARG A 527 -25.47 -11.44 -7.54
CA ARG A 527 -26.70 -10.88 -6.96
C ARG A 527 -26.49 -9.44 -6.49
N CYS A 528 -25.36 -9.15 -5.83
CA CYS A 528 -25.04 -7.80 -5.40
C CYS A 528 -24.97 -6.83 -6.60
N GLN A 529 -24.31 -7.23 -7.69
CA GLN A 529 -24.21 -6.43 -8.90
C GLN A 529 -25.59 -6.15 -9.53
N GLN A 530 -26.46 -7.16 -9.59
CA GLN A 530 -27.84 -7.01 -10.08
C GLN A 530 -28.64 -6.01 -9.23
N VAL A 531 -28.60 -6.15 -7.90
CA VAL A 531 -29.29 -5.23 -6.98
C VAL A 531 -28.75 -3.80 -7.13
N MET A 532 -27.43 -3.64 -7.18
CA MET A 532 -26.80 -2.32 -7.34
C MET A 532 -27.18 -1.65 -8.65
N SER A 533 -27.25 -2.39 -9.76
CA SER A 533 -27.63 -1.82 -11.07
C SER A 533 -29.04 -1.21 -11.09
N GLY A 534 -29.89 -1.58 -10.14
CA GLY A 534 -31.25 -1.06 -9.99
C GLY A 534 -31.36 0.24 -9.19
N THR A 535 -30.31 0.65 -8.45
CA THR A 535 -30.39 1.80 -7.55
C THR A 535 -30.18 3.13 -8.27
N ILE A 536 -30.52 4.24 -7.60
CA ILE A 536 -30.49 5.57 -8.20
C ILE A 536 -29.09 6.01 -8.60
N SER A 537 -28.08 5.79 -7.75
CA SER A 537 -26.70 6.20 -8.00
C SER A 537 -26.07 5.42 -9.16
N ALA A 538 -26.34 4.12 -9.24
CA ALA A 538 -25.86 3.29 -10.34
C ALA A 538 -26.52 3.67 -11.68
N LYS A 539 -27.83 3.94 -11.69
CA LYS A 539 -28.55 4.42 -12.90
C LYS A 539 -28.10 5.80 -13.35
N ALA A 540 -27.69 6.66 -12.41
CA ALA A 540 -27.12 7.97 -12.70
C ALA A 540 -25.68 7.92 -13.23
N GLY A 541 -25.02 6.75 -13.23
CA GLY A 541 -23.65 6.61 -13.71
C GLY A 541 -22.61 7.11 -12.72
N ASP A 542 -22.88 7.03 -11.41
CA ASP A 542 -21.91 7.37 -10.37
C ASP A 542 -20.61 6.56 -10.51
N GLU A 543 -19.47 7.26 -10.44
CA GLU A 543 -18.14 6.67 -10.68
C GLU A 543 -17.81 5.55 -9.69
N LEU A 544 -18.17 5.71 -8.41
CA LEU A 544 -17.93 4.68 -7.39
C LEU A 544 -18.77 3.43 -7.69
N CYS A 545 -20.03 3.59 -8.11
CA CYS A 545 -20.88 2.46 -8.48
C CYS A 545 -20.35 1.70 -9.72
N ILE A 546 -19.79 2.42 -10.70
CA ILE A 546 -19.12 1.82 -11.85
C ILE A 546 -17.88 1.04 -11.40
N ALA A 547 -17.03 1.67 -10.58
CA ALA A 547 -15.82 1.04 -10.03
C ALA A 547 -16.13 -0.24 -9.24
N LEU A 548 -17.11 -0.18 -8.32
CA LEU A 548 -17.58 -1.33 -7.55
C LEU A 548 -18.10 -2.45 -8.45
N SER A 549 -18.83 -2.11 -9.50
CA SER A 549 -19.36 -3.12 -10.45
C SER A 549 -18.25 -3.82 -11.21
N ALA A 550 -17.19 -3.09 -11.60
CA ALA A 550 -16.01 -3.66 -12.24
C ALA A 550 -15.24 -4.56 -11.26
N GLU A 551 -15.05 -4.11 -10.02
CA GLU A 551 -14.37 -4.87 -8.97
C GLU A 551 -15.10 -6.18 -8.63
N LEU A 552 -16.43 -6.13 -8.42
CA LEU A 552 -17.22 -7.33 -8.16
C LEU A 552 -17.14 -8.34 -9.32
N LYS A 553 -17.01 -7.87 -10.56
CA LYS A 553 -16.84 -8.72 -11.74
C LYS A 553 -15.45 -9.35 -11.81
N GLU A 554 -14.41 -8.60 -11.47
CA GLU A 554 -13.05 -9.13 -11.38
C GLU A 554 -12.96 -10.21 -10.30
N MET A 555 -13.56 -9.98 -9.13
CA MET A 555 -13.65 -10.99 -8.06
C MET A 555 -14.36 -12.27 -8.50
N GLN A 556 -15.45 -12.16 -9.27
CA GLN A 556 -16.13 -13.32 -9.84
C GLN A 556 -15.19 -14.14 -10.75
N GLY A 557 -14.42 -13.46 -11.61
CA GLY A 557 -13.43 -14.11 -12.47
C GLY A 557 -12.35 -14.82 -11.67
N ARG A 558 -11.87 -14.21 -10.59
CA ARG A 558 -10.86 -14.78 -9.70
C ARG A 558 -11.40 -15.89 -8.77
N MET A 559 -12.72 -16.10 -8.73
CA MET A 559 -13.38 -17.21 -8.03
C MET A 559 -13.79 -18.35 -8.99
N ALA A 560 -13.32 -18.35 -10.25
CA ALA A 560 -13.73 -19.35 -11.24
C ALA A 560 -13.40 -20.80 -10.86
N ASN A 561 -12.29 -21.02 -10.16
CA ASN A 561 -11.92 -22.33 -9.61
C ASN A 561 -10.97 -22.15 -8.41
N ARG A 562 -10.76 -23.24 -7.66
CA ARG A 562 -10.01 -23.22 -6.40
C ARG A 562 -8.57 -22.71 -6.58
N ARG A 563 -7.90 -23.12 -7.65
CA ARG A 563 -6.52 -22.71 -7.92
C ARG A 563 -6.42 -21.21 -8.15
N VAL A 564 -7.30 -20.63 -8.97
CA VAL A 564 -7.30 -19.17 -9.23
C VAL A 564 -7.62 -18.40 -7.96
N TYR A 565 -8.58 -18.89 -7.17
CA TYR A 565 -8.94 -18.26 -5.91
C TYR A 565 -7.76 -18.27 -4.91
N GLU A 566 -7.11 -19.41 -4.72
CA GLU A 566 -5.95 -19.51 -3.82
C GLU A 566 -4.75 -18.71 -4.32
N TYR A 567 -4.51 -18.71 -5.63
CA TYR A 567 -3.36 -18.05 -6.26
C TYR A 567 -3.44 -16.52 -6.20
N SER A 568 -4.60 -15.94 -6.48
CA SER A 568 -4.72 -14.47 -6.47
C SER A 568 -6.10 -13.93 -6.03
N GLY A 569 -7.16 -14.73 -6.13
CA GLY A 569 -8.51 -14.29 -5.73
C GLY A 569 -8.64 -13.94 -4.25
N ARG A 570 -8.06 -14.73 -3.34
CA ARG A 570 -8.08 -14.50 -1.90
C ARG A 570 -7.44 -13.16 -1.56
N ALA A 571 -6.21 -12.93 -2.02
CA ALA A 571 -5.47 -11.70 -1.76
C ALA A 571 -6.18 -10.48 -2.37
N TYR A 572 -6.72 -10.60 -3.58
CA TYR A 572 -7.49 -9.55 -4.23
C TYR A 572 -8.72 -9.15 -3.40
N VAL A 573 -9.52 -10.13 -2.94
CA VAL A 573 -10.72 -9.86 -2.12
C VAL A 573 -10.36 -9.24 -0.77
N LEU A 574 -9.32 -9.75 -0.11
CA LEU A 574 -8.84 -9.20 1.16
C LEU A 574 -8.34 -7.76 1.03
N SER A 575 -7.58 -7.44 -0.03
CA SER A 575 -7.17 -6.07 -0.29
C SER A 575 -8.38 -5.17 -0.61
N GLY A 576 -9.36 -5.70 -1.35
CA GLY A 576 -10.63 -5.04 -1.61
C GLY A 576 -11.38 -4.66 -0.33
N LEU A 577 -11.51 -5.62 0.58
CA LEU A 577 -12.13 -5.44 1.89
C LEU A 577 -11.35 -4.46 2.78
N SER A 578 -10.01 -4.51 2.77
CA SER A 578 -9.17 -3.54 3.49
C SER A 578 -9.44 -2.11 3.00
N ALA A 579 -9.48 -1.89 1.69
CA ALA A 579 -9.76 -0.58 1.11
C ALA A 579 -11.16 -0.06 1.44
N HIS A 580 -12.21 -0.87 1.30
CA HIS A 580 -13.56 -0.41 1.60
C HIS A 580 -13.80 -0.25 3.10
N SER A 581 -13.33 -1.17 3.95
CA SER A 581 -13.54 -1.07 5.40
C SER A 581 -12.88 0.18 5.98
N GLY A 582 -11.65 0.50 5.55
CA GLY A 582 -10.89 1.67 5.94
C GLY A 582 -11.09 2.91 5.06
N GLN A 583 -11.85 2.81 3.96
CA GLN A 583 -12.07 3.87 2.96
C GLN A 583 -10.76 4.53 2.51
N ARG A 584 -9.74 3.71 2.27
CA ARG A 584 -8.37 4.13 1.97
C ARG A 584 -7.85 3.33 0.77
N ALA A 585 -7.07 3.96 -0.09
CA ALA A 585 -6.56 3.29 -1.27
C ALA A 585 -5.58 2.16 -0.90
N THR A 586 -5.74 1.00 -1.53
CA THR A 586 -4.80 -0.13 -1.49
C THR A 586 -4.39 -0.51 -2.91
N ALA A 587 -3.24 -1.17 -3.07
CA ALA A 587 -2.90 -1.76 -4.36
C ALA A 587 -3.63 -3.11 -4.53
N ARG A 588 -4.17 -3.36 -5.73
CA ARG A 588 -4.99 -4.54 -6.05
C ARG A 588 -4.55 -5.19 -7.36
N GLY A 589 -3.75 -6.25 -7.27
CA GLY A 589 -3.28 -6.99 -8.46
C GLY A 589 -2.41 -6.10 -9.37
N ASP A 590 -2.64 -6.15 -10.68
CA ASP A 590 -1.96 -5.33 -11.72
C ASP A 590 -2.52 -3.88 -11.82
N SER A 591 -3.51 -3.52 -11.00
CA SER A 591 -4.29 -2.29 -11.18
C SER A 591 -3.65 -1.05 -10.54
N THR A 592 -2.39 -0.73 -10.87
CA THR A 592 -1.81 0.59 -10.53
C THR A 592 -1.99 1.63 -11.62
N ASP A 593 -2.34 1.21 -12.84
CA ASP A 593 -2.58 2.09 -13.98
C ASP A 593 -3.68 3.13 -13.72
N ASN A 594 -3.36 4.41 -13.97
CA ASN A 594 -4.28 5.55 -13.85
C ASN A 594 -5.52 5.43 -14.78
N SER A 595 -5.49 4.52 -15.76
CA SER A 595 -6.60 4.22 -16.69
C SER A 595 -7.60 3.20 -16.13
N SER A 596 -7.26 2.49 -15.06
CA SER A 596 -8.15 1.51 -14.43
C SER A 596 -9.25 2.21 -13.62
N SER A 597 -10.50 1.79 -13.80
CA SER A 597 -11.66 2.31 -13.04
C SER A 597 -11.63 1.95 -11.54
N LEU A 598 -10.50 1.47 -11.01
CA LEU A 598 -10.33 0.94 -9.65
C LEU A 598 -9.61 1.91 -8.70
N ASN A 599 -9.52 3.19 -9.06
CA ASN A 599 -8.80 4.24 -8.31
C ASN A 599 -9.56 4.82 -7.10
N ALA A 600 -10.49 4.07 -6.51
CA ALA A 600 -11.26 4.55 -5.36
C ALA A 600 -10.33 4.92 -4.19
N TYR A 601 -10.66 6.03 -3.51
CA TYR A 601 -9.95 6.54 -2.32
C TYR A 601 -8.51 7.06 -2.54
N ARG A 602 -8.04 7.18 -3.78
CA ARG A 602 -6.74 7.84 -4.04
C ARG A 602 -6.86 9.35 -3.80
N THR A 603 -5.96 9.90 -3.01
CA THR A 603 -5.82 11.36 -2.87
C THR A 603 -4.92 11.92 -3.97
N PRO A 604 -4.97 13.24 -4.26
CA PRO A 604 -4.07 13.86 -5.24
C PRO A 604 -2.58 13.59 -4.94
N SER A 605 -2.18 13.61 -3.67
CA SER A 605 -0.81 13.29 -3.23
C SER A 605 -0.39 11.86 -3.62
N MET A 606 -1.31 10.89 -3.53
CA MET A 606 -1.04 9.51 -3.96
C MET A 606 -0.89 9.41 -5.47
N VAL A 607 -1.77 10.06 -6.23
CA VAL A 607 -1.74 10.07 -7.71
C VAL A 607 -0.44 10.70 -8.22
N ASP A 608 -0.03 11.82 -7.63
CA ASP A 608 1.23 12.48 -7.96
C ASP A 608 2.43 11.57 -7.69
N MET A 609 2.42 10.86 -6.56
CA MET A 609 3.52 9.97 -6.20
C MET A 609 3.62 8.76 -7.14
N VAL A 610 2.49 8.16 -7.50
CA VAL A 610 2.43 7.06 -8.49
C VAL A 610 2.86 7.55 -9.87
N SER A 611 2.47 8.76 -10.26
CA SER A 611 2.91 9.34 -11.54
C SER A 611 4.43 9.56 -11.55
N ARG A 612 5.03 9.97 -10.42
CA ARG A 612 6.49 10.06 -10.26
C ARG A 612 7.17 8.70 -10.34
N SER A 613 6.61 7.66 -9.72
CA SER A 613 7.21 6.32 -9.78
C SER A 613 7.22 5.78 -11.20
N GLN A 614 6.16 6.01 -11.97
CA GLN A 614 6.04 5.62 -13.37
C GLN A 614 7.04 6.34 -14.27
N ASN A 615 7.23 7.65 -14.09
CA ASN A 615 8.19 8.45 -14.87
C ASN A 615 9.67 8.08 -14.62
N LEU A 616 9.99 7.55 -13.43
CA LEU A 616 11.34 7.11 -13.08
C LEU A 616 11.65 5.69 -13.55
N ARG A 617 10.71 5.00 -14.20
CA ARG A 617 10.98 3.67 -14.76
C ARG A 617 11.83 3.81 -16.02
N PRO A 618 12.92 3.03 -16.17
CA PRO A 618 13.55 2.85 -17.47
C PRO A 618 12.48 2.32 -18.43
N GLU A 619 12.33 2.94 -19.62
CA GLU A 619 11.36 2.43 -20.60
C GLU A 619 11.59 0.93 -20.85
N PRO A 620 10.52 0.11 -20.86
CA PRO A 620 10.66 -1.26 -21.30
C PRO A 620 11.13 -1.23 -22.77
N VAL A 621 12.20 -1.97 -23.06
CA VAL A 621 12.65 -2.18 -24.44
C VAL A 621 11.50 -2.80 -25.21
N ASN A 622 10.83 -2.00 -26.05
CA ASN A 622 9.77 -2.46 -26.93
C ASN A 622 10.31 -3.56 -27.85
N LEU A 623 10.11 -4.82 -27.45
CA LEU A 623 10.16 -5.95 -28.37
C LEU A 623 8.96 -5.80 -29.30
N LEU A 624 9.22 -5.24 -30.48
CA LEU A 624 8.31 -5.14 -31.62
C LEU A 624 7.40 -6.39 -31.70
N LYS A 625 6.11 -6.21 -31.36
CA LYS A 625 5.08 -7.20 -31.68
C LYS A 625 5.05 -7.36 -33.20
N PRO A 626 5.10 -8.59 -33.76
CA PRO A 626 5.02 -8.79 -35.20
C PRO A 626 3.64 -8.34 -35.71
N ALA A 627 3.66 -7.50 -36.75
CA ALA A 627 2.47 -6.95 -37.38
C ALA A 627 1.53 -8.07 -37.82
N ARG A 628 0.30 -8.06 -37.30
CA ARG A 628 -0.80 -8.88 -37.84
C ARG A 628 -1.11 -8.39 -39.25
N SER A 629 -0.86 -9.24 -40.25
CA SER A 629 -1.28 -9.04 -41.63
C SER A 629 -2.81 -8.96 -41.70
N SER A 630 -3.35 -7.82 -42.13
CA SER A 630 -4.75 -7.63 -42.46
C SER A 630 -5.07 -8.34 -43.78
N SER A 631 -5.91 -9.37 -43.73
CA SER A 631 -6.53 -9.95 -44.93
C SER A 631 -7.70 -9.07 -45.37
N SER A 632 -7.51 -8.31 -46.46
CA SER A 632 -8.56 -7.56 -47.12
C SER A 632 -9.52 -8.52 -47.86
N ARG A 633 -10.78 -8.54 -47.43
CA ARG A 633 -11.89 -9.11 -48.22
C ARG A 633 -12.21 -8.14 -49.36
N HIS A 634 -11.92 -8.53 -50.59
CA HIS A 634 -12.56 -7.98 -51.78
C HIS A 634 -14.00 -8.51 -51.88
N GLN A 635 -14.99 -7.62 -51.80
CA GLN A 635 -16.32 -7.83 -52.37
C GLN A 635 -16.47 -6.92 -53.58
N GLY A 636 -16.77 -7.53 -54.71
CA GLY A 636 -16.88 -6.88 -56.01
C GLY A 636 -18.16 -6.07 -56.18
N ARG A 637 -18.07 -5.10 -57.10
CA ARG A 637 -19.20 -4.44 -57.75
C ARG A 637 -18.97 -4.51 -59.26
N LYS A 638 -19.60 -5.49 -59.92
CA LYS A 638 -20.43 -5.39 -61.13
C LYS A 638 -20.67 -6.77 -61.70
#